data_AF-A0A835PTR7-F1
#
_entry.id   AF-A0A835PTR7-F1
#
_cell.length_a   1.000
_cell.length_b   1.000
_cell.length_c   1.000
_cell.angle_alpha   90.00
_cell.angle_beta   90.00
_cell.angle_gamma   90.00
#
_symmetry.space_group_name_H-M   'P 1'
#
loop_
_entity.id
_entity.type
_entity.pdbx_description
1 polymer ?
#
loop_
_entity_poly.entity_id
_entity_poly.type
_entity_poly.pdbx_seq_one_letter_code
_entity_poly.pdbx_strand_id
1 'polypeptide(L)'
;MTRPSSALIRSRMTTASEQMLFFATLVARKLFNATKVKPYVPDFKLAFEHLCIHAGGRTVVDELKKNLRLQPTDVEASRMTLHRFGNTSSSSIWYELAYTEVKWRMRRGKRVLQIGFFSGFKCNSAVWQALRCVKQSPGGPWEDSIDRYPVDIVDTILASKTQD
;
A
#
# COMPACT_ATOMS: atom_id res chain seq x y z
N MET A 1 20.04 4.22 -9.23
CA MET A 1 18.94 3.33 -8.81
C MET A 1 19.41 2.60 -7.55
N THR A 2 19.18 3.21 -6.38
CA THR A 2 19.57 2.63 -5.08
C THR A 2 18.58 1.51 -4.76
N ARG A 3 19.09 0.28 -4.59
CA ARG A 3 18.27 -0.85 -4.13
C ARG A 3 17.73 -0.49 -2.74
N PRO A 4 16.45 -0.73 -2.44
CA PRO A 4 15.97 -0.68 -1.07
C PRO A 4 16.81 -1.62 -0.21
N SER A 5 16.98 -1.27 1.05
CA SER A 5 17.77 -2.04 2.01
C SER A 5 17.47 -3.53 1.88
N SER A 6 18.51 -4.35 1.75
CA SER A 6 18.54 -5.80 1.48
C SER A 6 17.88 -6.69 2.56
N ALA A 7 16.84 -6.19 3.22
CA ALA A 7 16.24 -6.69 4.45
C ALA A 7 14.81 -7.23 4.29
N LEU A 8 14.26 -7.19 3.08
CA LEU A 8 12.87 -7.57 2.77
C LEU A 8 12.85 -8.86 1.96
N ILE A 9 12.13 -9.87 2.47
CA ILE A 9 11.86 -11.12 1.75
C ILE A 9 10.35 -11.19 1.45
N ARG A 10 10.00 -11.75 0.29
CA ARG A 10 8.61 -12.01 -0.10
C ARG A 10 7.97 -12.96 0.91
N SER A 11 6.97 -12.50 1.65
CA SER A 11 6.28 -13.29 2.68
C SER A 11 4.94 -13.83 2.19
N ARG A 12 4.43 -14.89 2.83
CA ARG A 12 3.07 -15.39 2.59
C ARG A 12 2.05 -14.32 2.98
N MET A 13 1.00 -14.21 2.18
CA MET A 13 0.09 -13.07 2.08
C MET A 13 -0.80 -12.86 3.32
N THR A 14 -1.11 -13.90 4.10
CA THR A 14 -2.10 -13.82 5.17
C THR A 14 -1.83 -14.86 6.27
N THR A 15 -2.26 -14.56 7.50
CA THR A 15 -2.24 -15.50 8.63
C THR A 15 -3.13 -16.69 8.30
N ALA A 16 -2.76 -17.91 8.73
CA ALA A 16 -3.46 -19.15 8.36
C ALA A 16 -4.97 -19.12 8.65
N SER A 17 -5.40 -18.40 9.69
CA SER A 17 -6.81 -18.22 10.05
C SER A 17 -7.62 -17.45 9.01
N GLU A 18 -7.08 -16.37 8.43
CA GLU A 18 -7.76 -15.61 7.37
C GLU A 18 -7.83 -16.40 6.06
N GLN A 19 -6.81 -17.21 5.77
CA GLN A 19 -6.82 -18.12 4.62
C GLN A 19 -7.92 -19.18 4.77
N MET A 20 -8.07 -19.75 5.97
CA MET A 20 -9.13 -20.70 6.27
C MET A 20 -10.51 -20.05 6.15
N LEU A 21 -10.69 -18.82 6.66
CA LEU A 21 -11.98 -18.14 6.58
C LEU A 21 -12.37 -17.81 5.13
N PHE A 22 -11.43 -17.24 4.36
CA PHE A 22 -11.62 -16.98 2.93
C PHE A 22 -11.95 -18.26 2.16
N PHE A 23 -11.14 -19.31 2.37
CA PHE A 23 -11.34 -20.61 1.72
C PHE A 23 -12.67 -21.25 2.11
N ALA A 24 -13.06 -21.19 3.39
CA ALA A 24 -14.35 -21.69 3.87
C ALA A 24 -15.52 -20.95 3.21
N THR A 25 -15.47 -19.62 3.09
CA THR A 25 -16.49 -18.87 2.33
C THR A 25 -16.51 -19.24 0.84
N LEU A 26 -15.35 -19.53 0.25
CA LEU A 26 -15.24 -19.88 -1.16
C LEU A 26 -15.80 -21.28 -1.44
N VAL A 27 -15.49 -22.24 -0.55
CA VAL A 27 -16.06 -23.59 -0.54
C VAL A 27 -17.56 -23.53 -0.28
N ALA A 28 -18.01 -22.72 0.67
CA ALA A 28 -19.42 -22.61 0.99
C ALA A 28 -20.24 -22.07 -0.20
N ARG A 29 -19.70 -21.10 -0.93
CA ARG A 29 -20.34 -20.59 -2.15
C ARG A 29 -20.35 -21.61 -3.28
N LYS A 30 -19.26 -22.37 -3.44
CA LYS A 30 -19.09 -23.33 -4.54
C LYS A 30 -19.89 -24.62 -4.32
N LEU A 31 -20.00 -25.11 -3.09
CA LEU A 31 -20.67 -26.38 -2.78
C LEU A 31 -22.13 -26.21 -2.36
N PHE A 32 -22.49 -25.11 -1.67
CA PHE A 32 -23.86 -24.93 -1.18
C PHE A 32 -24.70 -23.96 -2.04
N ASN A 33 -24.25 -23.62 -3.26
CA ASN A 33 -24.90 -22.62 -4.13
C ASN A 33 -25.33 -21.33 -3.39
N ALA A 34 -24.56 -20.99 -2.35
CA ALA A 34 -24.88 -19.91 -1.43
C ALA A 34 -24.43 -18.56 -2.02
N THR A 35 -24.95 -18.21 -3.19
CA THR A 35 -24.68 -16.94 -3.90
C THR A 35 -25.00 -15.70 -3.07
N LYS A 36 -25.88 -15.83 -2.06
CA LYS A 36 -26.21 -14.78 -1.07
C LYS A 36 -25.09 -14.49 -0.06
N VAL A 37 -24.08 -15.35 0.10
CA VAL A 37 -22.96 -15.12 1.03
C VAL A 37 -22.03 -14.09 0.41
N LYS A 38 -21.92 -12.90 1.02
CA LYS A 38 -21.00 -11.86 0.56
C LYS A 38 -19.55 -12.37 0.58
N PRO A 39 -18.71 -12.03 -0.42
CA PRO A 39 -17.31 -12.42 -0.38
C PRO A 39 -16.68 -11.86 0.89
N TYR A 40 -16.01 -12.71 1.68
CA TYR A 40 -15.22 -12.22 2.79
C TYR A 40 -14.04 -11.44 2.23
N VAL A 41 -13.99 -10.15 2.52
CA VAL A 41 -12.85 -9.29 2.21
C VAL A 41 -11.95 -9.35 3.45
N PRO A 42 -10.73 -9.92 3.35
CA PRO A 42 -9.79 -9.96 4.46
C PRO A 42 -9.53 -8.56 4.99
N ASP A 43 -9.34 -8.42 6.29
CA ASP A 43 -8.99 -7.13 6.86
C ASP A 43 -7.51 -6.84 6.59
N PHE A 44 -7.25 -6.07 5.53
CA PHE A 44 -5.91 -5.69 5.13
C PHE A 44 -5.14 -4.96 6.25
N LYS A 45 -5.84 -4.36 7.22
CA LYS A 45 -5.22 -3.70 8.38
C LYS A 45 -4.63 -4.69 9.39
N LEU A 46 -5.15 -5.91 9.45
CA LEU A 46 -4.61 -6.98 10.30
C LEU A 46 -3.48 -7.73 9.58
N ALA A 47 -3.52 -7.75 8.25
CA ALA A 47 -2.56 -8.46 7.42
C ALA A 47 -1.27 -7.67 7.15
N PHE A 48 -1.30 -6.33 7.14
CA PHE A 48 -0.14 -5.51 6.77
C PHE A 48 -0.02 -4.24 7.62
N GLU A 49 1.20 -3.97 8.10
CA GLU A 49 1.47 -2.77 8.90
C GLU A 49 1.71 -1.53 8.04
N HIS A 50 2.07 -1.72 6.76
CA HIS A 50 2.31 -0.63 5.80
C HIS A 50 1.81 -1.00 4.41
N LEU A 51 1.37 0.01 3.67
CA LEU A 51 0.90 -0.14 2.31
C LEU A 51 1.63 0.82 1.37
N CYS A 52 2.08 0.29 0.25
CA CYS A 52 2.60 1.07 -0.86
C CYS A 52 1.71 0.81 -2.07
N ILE A 53 0.93 1.82 -2.47
CA ILE A 53 0.07 1.82 -3.65
C ILE A 53 0.74 2.67 -4.74
N HIS A 54 1.46 1.99 -5.65
CA HIS A 54 1.86 2.62 -6.89
C HIS A 54 0.66 2.66 -7.84
N ALA A 55 0.11 3.87 -7.99
CA ALA A 55 -0.93 4.13 -8.96
C ALA A 55 -0.56 5.30 -9.88
N GLY A 56 -1.09 5.27 -11.10
CA GLY A 56 -0.80 6.27 -12.12
C GLY A 56 -1.28 7.68 -11.79
N GLY A 57 -2.14 7.85 -10.78
CA GLY A 57 -2.66 9.14 -10.33
C GLY A 57 -3.40 9.06 -9.00
N ARG A 58 -3.72 10.23 -8.43
CA ARG A 58 -4.33 10.39 -7.10
C ARG A 58 -5.67 9.67 -6.96
N THR A 59 -6.51 9.78 -8.00
CA THR A 59 -7.85 9.16 -8.04
C THR A 59 -7.82 7.67 -7.77
N VAL A 60 -6.83 6.95 -8.28
CA VAL A 60 -6.72 5.50 -8.07
C VAL A 60 -6.34 5.18 -6.62
N VAL A 61 -5.47 5.99 -6.01
CA VAL A 61 -5.14 5.86 -4.58
C VAL A 61 -6.37 6.12 -3.72
N ASP A 62 -7.18 7.13 -4.05
CA ASP A 62 -8.40 7.47 -3.31
C ASP A 62 -9.49 6.40 -3.46
N GLU A 63 -9.66 5.84 -4.66
CA GLU A 63 -10.56 4.72 -4.90
C GLU A 63 -10.12 3.48 -4.12
N LEU A 64 -8.83 3.16 -4.07
CA LEU A 64 -8.34 2.02 -3.28
C LEU A 64 -8.50 2.26 -1.79
N LYS A 65 -8.23 3.48 -1.30
CA LYS A 65 -8.51 3.86 0.07
C LYS A 65 -9.97 3.59 0.45
N LYS A 66 -10.91 4.01 -0.41
CA LYS A 66 -12.36 3.80 -0.20
C LYS A 66 -12.75 2.33 -0.28
N ASN A 67 -12.32 1.62 -1.32
CA ASN A 67 -12.70 0.22 -1.57
C ASN A 67 -12.11 -0.74 -0.52
N LEU A 68 -10.89 -0.50 -0.06
CA LEU A 68 -10.21 -1.29 0.97
C LEU A 68 -10.40 -0.75 2.39
N ARG A 69 -11.19 0.33 2.56
CA ARG A 69 -11.49 0.98 3.85
C ARG A 69 -10.23 1.40 4.64
N LEU A 70 -9.21 1.87 3.92
CA LEU A 70 -7.91 2.26 4.48
C LEU A 70 -7.99 3.63 5.17
N GLN A 71 -7.12 3.83 6.15
CA GLN A 71 -6.96 5.11 6.82
C GLN A 71 -6.08 6.07 6.00
N PRO A 72 -6.16 7.40 6.24
CA PRO A 72 -5.27 8.37 5.61
C PRO A 72 -3.78 8.07 5.83
N THR A 73 -3.43 7.51 6.99
CA THR A 73 -2.07 7.09 7.36
C THR A 73 -1.56 5.94 6.50
N ASP A 74 -2.45 5.05 6.05
CA ASP A 74 -2.08 3.85 5.29
C ASP A 74 -1.70 4.20 3.85
N VAL A 75 -2.30 5.26 3.29
CA VAL A 75 -2.01 5.77 1.94
C VAL A 75 -1.03 6.95 1.93
N GLU A 76 -0.54 7.36 3.10
CA GLU A 76 0.35 8.52 3.27
C GLU A 76 1.59 8.39 2.37
N ALA A 77 2.25 7.23 2.39
CA ALA A 77 3.47 7.00 1.62
C ALA A 77 3.24 7.22 0.11
N SER A 78 2.15 6.67 -0.43
CA SER A 78 1.76 6.82 -1.83
C SER A 78 1.40 8.27 -2.17
N ARG A 79 0.65 8.95 -1.30
CA ARG A 79 0.27 10.36 -1.49
C ARG A 79 1.49 11.29 -1.46
N MET A 80 2.38 11.13 -0.50
CA MET A 80 3.58 11.97 -0.37
C MET A 80 4.56 11.71 -1.52
N THR A 81 4.72 10.45 -1.93
CA THR A 81 5.56 10.10 -3.09
C THR A 81 5.01 10.73 -4.35
N LEU A 82 3.71 10.58 -4.61
CA LEU A 82 3.05 11.16 -5.78
C LEU A 82 3.07 12.69 -5.75
N HIS A 83 2.97 13.30 -4.57
CA HIS A 83 3.11 14.75 -4.40
C HIS A 83 4.51 15.24 -4.77
N ARG A 84 5.55 14.57 -4.27
CA ARG A 84 6.94 15.01 -4.43
C ARG A 84 7.51 14.71 -5.81
N PHE A 85 7.38 13.46 -6.25
CA PHE A 85 8.07 12.93 -7.43
C PHE A 85 7.15 12.75 -8.63
N GLY A 86 5.83 12.91 -8.44
CA GLY A 86 4.87 12.53 -9.45
C GLY A 86 4.86 11.01 -9.71
N ASN A 87 4.31 10.63 -10.85
CA ASN A 87 4.32 9.23 -11.28
C ASN A 87 5.65 8.91 -11.97
N THR A 88 6.58 8.31 -11.24
CA THR A 88 7.88 7.85 -11.75
C THR A 88 7.80 6.44 -12.37
N SER A 89 6.64 6.10 -12.94
CA SER A 89 6.29 4.77 -13.43
C SER A 89 6.53 3.69 -12.36
N SER A 90 6.93 2.49 -12.76
CA SER A 90 7.16 1.32 -11.90
C SER A 90 8.08 1.57 -10.70
N SER A 91 8.94 2.58 -10.76
CA SER A 91 9.88 2.90 -9.68
C SER A 91 9.22 3.61 -8.48
N SER A 92 8.02 4.17 -8.65
CA SER A 92 7.30 4.92 -7.60
C SER A 92 7.10 4.07 -6.34
N ILE A 93 6.83 2.77 -6.50
CA ILE A 93 6.65 1.83 -5.39
C ILE A 93 7.86 1.77 -4.44
N TRP A 94 9.07 2.00 -4.99
CA TRP A 94 10.30 2.01 -4.20
C TRP A 94 10.52 3.34 -3.49
N TYR A 95 10.06 4.46 -4.07
CA TYR A 95 10.04 5.75 -3.37
C TYR A 95 9.05 5.72 -2.19
N GLU A 96 7.90 5.04 -2.35
CA GLU A 96 6.92 4.85 -1.27
C GLU A 96 7.48 3.98 -0.13
N LEU A 97 8.18 2.90 -0.49
CA LEU A 97 8.88 2.07 0.49
C LEU A 97 9.96 2.87 1.21
N ALA A 98 10.78 3.61 0.47
CA ALA A 98 11.83 4.47 1.04
C ALA A 98 11.23 5.51 2.00
N TYR A 99 10.08 6.11 1.66
CA TYR A 99 9.35 7.02 2.55
C TYR A 99 9.01 6.35 3.90
N THR A 100 8.50 5.11 3.83
CA THR A 100 8.14 4.32 5.01
C THR A 100 9.37 3.96 5.86
N GLU A 101 10.49 3.64 5.20
CA GLU A 101 11.77 3.38 5.86
C GLU A 101 12.28 4.63 6.59
N VAL A 102 12.27 5.80 5.92
CA VAL A 102 12.80 7.04 6.53
C VAL A 102 11.93 7.62 7.63
N LYS A 103 10.62 7.36 7.63
CA LYS A 103 9.74 7.66 8.77
C LYS A 103 9.94 6.71 9.97
N TRP A 104 10.98 5.86 9.94
CA TRP A 104 11.29 4.86 10.98
C TRP A 104 10.14 3.89 11.25
N ARG A 105 9.26 3.73 10.26
CA ARG A 105 8.06 2.91 10.41
C ARG A 105 8.37 1.43 10.18
N MET A 106 9.49 1.08 9.57
CA MET A 106 9.88 -0.29 9.21
C MET A 106 10.76 -0.99 10.27
N ARG A 107 10.13 -1.83 11.11
CA ARG A 107 10.81 -2.65 12.14
C ARG A 107 10.82 -4.13 11.77
N ARG A 108 11.71 -4.91 12.39
CA ARG A 108 11.74 -6.38 12.24
C ARG A 108 10.35 -6.96 12.48
N GLY A 109 9.91 -7.85 11.59
CA GLY A 109 8.61 -8.51 11.64
C GLY A 109 7.49 -7.77 10.93
N LYS A 110 7.63 -6.45 10.66
CA LYS A 110 6.61 -5.69 9.94
C LYS A 110 6.52 -6.11 8.47
N ARG A 111 5.31 -6.07 7.95
CA ARG A 111 4.95 -6.45 6.58
C ARG A 111 4.51 -5.22 5.80
N VAL A 112 5.00 -5.13 4.57
CA VAL A 112 4.58 -4.17 3.55
C VAL A 112 3.80 -4.92 2.48
N LEU A 113 2.62 -4.42 2.12
CA LEU A 113 1.96 -4.79 0.88
C LEU A 113 2.29 -3.73 -0.18
N GLN A 114 2.89 -4.18 -1.28
CA GLN A 114 3.07 -3.39 -2.49
C GLN A 114 1.97 -3.75 -3.49
N ILE A 115 1.29 -2.74 -4.01
CA ILE A 115 0.29 -2.88 -5.07
C ILE A 115 0.70 -1.91 -6.18
N GLY A 116 1.01 -2.44 -7.37
CA GLY A 116 1.35 -1.64 -8.55
C GLY A 116 0.31 -1.79 -9.64
N PHE A 117 -0.25 -0.66 -10.11
CA PHE A 117 -1.15 -0.60 -11.25
C PHE A 117 -0.41 -0.15 -12.49
N PHE A 118 -0.55 -0.90 -13.57
CA PHE A 118 0.11 -0.67 -14.86
C PHE A 118 -0.92 -0.46 -15.96
N SER A 119 -0.46 0.02 -17.12
CA SER A 119 -1.32 0.21 -18.29
C SER A 119 -2.00 -1.11 -18.69
N GLY A 120 -3.26 -1.01 -19.11
CA GLY A 120 -4.06 -2.18 -19.54
C GLY A 120 -4.64 -3.02 -18.39
N PHE A 121 -5.01 -2.40 -17.26
CA PHE A 121 -5.63 -3.05 -16.09
C PHE A 121 -4.79 -4.14 -15.42
N LYS A 122 -3.47 -4.17 -15.68
CA LYS A 122 -2.56 -5.11 -15.01
C LYS A 122 -2.26 -4.61 -13.60
N CYS A 123 -2.42 -5.49 -12.62
CA CYS A 123 -2.07 -5.24 -11.24
C CYS A 123 -1.05 -6.29 -10.77
N ASN A 124 0.02 -5.84 -10.11
CA ASN A 124 0.95 -6.72 -9.41
C ASN A 124 0.84 -6.44 -7.91
N SER A 125 0.74 -7.49 -7.10
CA SER A 125 0.79 -7.38 -5.64
C SER A 125 1.89 -8.26 -5.06
N ALA A 126 2.66 -7.70 -4.13
CA ALA A 126 3.73 -8.39 -3.44
C ALA A 126 3.71 -8.03 -1.96
N VAL A 127 3.89 -9.03 -1.10
CA VAL A 127 4.02 -8.82 0.34
C VAL A 127 5.46 -9.06 0.73
N TRP A 128 6.01 -8.13 1.50
CA TRP A 128 7.37 -8.16 2.00
C TRP A 128 7.37 -8.14 3.52
N GLN A 129 8.24 -8.93 4.15
CA GLN A 129 8.45 -8.87 5.60
C GLN A 129 9.88 -8.41 5.91
N ALA A 130 10.00 -7.44 6.81
CA ALA A 130 11.28 -6.94 7.29
C ALA A 130 11.94 -7.96 8.23
N LEU A 131 13.08 -8.51 7.82
CA LEU A 131 13.84 -9.47 8.64
C LEU A 131 14.62 -8.82 9.78
N ARG A 132 14.87 -7.51 9.65
CA ARG A 132 15.60 -6.69 10.61
C ARG A 132 14.96 -5.31 10.72
N CYS A 133 15.34 -4.56 11.75
CA CYS A 133 14.99 -3.14 11.80
C CYS A 133 15.72 -2.42 10.66
N VAL A 134 14.96 -1.78 9.77
CA VAL A 134 15.54 -1.09 8.61
C VAL A 134 15.92 0.32 9.05
N LYS A 135 17.22 0.63 8.96
CA LYS A 135 17.73 1.97 9.20
C LYS A 135 17.62 2.80 7.92
N GLN A 136 17.54 4.12 8.07
CA GLN A 136 17.69 5.05 6.96
C GLN A 136 18.96 4.75 6.16
N SER A 137 18.84 4.65 4.84
CA SER A 137 20.02 4.60 3.97
C SER A 137 20.55 6.02 3.80
N PRO A 138 21.85 6.27 4.03
CA PRO A 138 22.48 7.51 3.61
C PRO A 138 22.29 7.71 2.10
N GLY A 139 22.08 8.94 1.64
CA GLY A 139 21.84 9.26 0.23
C GLY A 139 20.46 8.85 -0.28
N GLY A 140 19.48 8.66 0.60
CA GLY A 140 18.12 8.25 0.22
C GLY A 140 17.33 9.37 -0.46
N PRO A 141 16.31 9.05 -1.30
CA PRO A 141 15.56 10.05 -2.05
C PRO A 141 14.76 11.05 -1.19
N TRP A 142 14.60 10.73 0.10
CA TRP A 142 13.87 11.52 1.09
C TRP A 142 14.77 12.19 2.13
N GLU A 143 16.08 11.93 2.12
CA GLU A 143 17.00 12.34 3.19
C GLU A 143 17.00 13.86 3.43
N ASP A 144 16.95 14.65 2.37
CA ASP A 144 17.03 16.11 2.37
C ASP A 144 15.73 16.83 2.82
N SER A 145 14.66 16.08 3.08
CA SER A 145 13.32 16.68 3.00
C SER A 145 12.22 15.95 3.74
N ILE A 146 12.50 14.80 4.35
CA ILE A 146 11.50 14.00 5.04
C ILE A 146 10.80 14.76 6.18
N ASP A 147 11.47 15.76 6.75
CA ASP A 147 10.95 16.60 7.84
C ASP A 147 9.83 17.53 7.38
N ARG A 148 9.74 17.81 6.06
CA ARG A 148 8.65 18.61 5.47
C ARG A 148 7.37 17.82 5.19
N TYR A 149 7.35 16.52 5.50
CA TYR A 149 6.24 15.62 5.22
C TYR A 149 5.67 15.03 6.53
N PRO A 150 4.38 14.62 6.57
CA PRO A 150 3.41 14.74 5.50
C PRO A 150 2.97 16.19 5.28
N VAL A 151 2.64 16.54 4.04
CA VAL A 151 1.96 17.79 3.72
C VAL A 151 0.46 17.58 3.69
N ASP A 152 -0.31 18.57 4.14
CA ASP A 152 -1.77 18.54 4.00
C ASP A 152 -2.14 18.72 2.53
N ILE A 153 -2.35 17.59 1.86
CA ILE A 153 -2.91 17.59 0.51
C ILE A 153 -4.39 17.87 0.67
N VAL A 154 -4.77 19.14 0.53
CA VAL A 154 -6.17 19.55 0.39
C VAL A 154 -6.74 18.75 -0.78
N ASP A 155 -7.76 17.94 -0.52
CA ASP A 155 -8.50 17.20 -1.53
C ASP A 155 -9.19 18.22 -2.45
N THR A 156 -8.49 18.68 -3.50
CA THR A 156 -8.96 19.72 -4.44
C THR A 156 -10.27 19.33 -5.16
N ILE A 157 -10.75 18.09 -4.97
CA ILE A 157 -11.99 17.58 -5.53
C ILE A 157 -13.23 18.14 -4.79
N LEU A 158 -13.09 18.68 -3.57
CA LEU A 158 -14.19 19.42 -2.93
C LEU A 158 -14.35 20.86 -3.44
N ALA A 159 -13.40 21.39 -4.23
CA ALA A 159 -13.50 22.74 -4.80
C ALA A 159 -14.11 22.79 -6.20
N SER A 160 -14.34 21.64 -6.86
CA SER A 160 -14.87 21.60 -8.23
C SER A 160 -16.24 20.91 -8.36
N LYS A 161 -16.94 20.65 -7.25
CA LYS A 161 -18.28 20.00 -7.26
C LYS A 161 -19.33 20.74 -6.43
N THR A 162 -19.13 22.03 -6.15
CA THR A 162 -20.13 22.87 -5.45
C THR A 162 -20.49 24.13 -6.23
N GLN A 163 -20.07 24.21 -7.49
CA GLN A 163 -20.61 25.11 -8.51
C GLN A 163 -20.82 24.26 -9.74
N ASP A 164 -22.02 23.69 -9.84
CA ASP A 164 -22.82 23.46 -11.05
C ASP A 164 -24.11 22.70 -10.66
#